data_AF-A0A7M7PKI7-F1
#
_entry.id   AF-A0A7M7PKI7-F1
#
_cell.length_a   1.000
_cell.length_b   1.000
_cell.length_c   1.000
_cell.angle_alpha   90.00
_cell.angle_beta   90.00
_cell.angle_gamma   90.00
#
_symmetry.space_group_name_H-M   'P 1'
#
loop_
_entity.id
_entity.type
_entity.pdbx_description
1 polymer ?
#
loop_
_entity_poly.entity_id
_entity_poly.type
_entity_poly.pdbx_seq_one_letter_code
_entity_poly.pdbx_strand_id
1 'polypeptide(L)'
;MALISLADKIFITDLINSKIFVGENSGFDFHGEDIREIPLSGVKAPTGIDYDYRTDKIYWSDEKARTINRASLDGSNQEILIEGIGYPQGIVLDLMTNRMFWTDTLLGQIVSSSLLGSNRRTIISTGLLYPWGITLSQKRG
;
A
#
# COMPACT_ATOMS: atom_id res chain seq x y z
N MET A 1 2.95 -12.84 31.51
CA MET A 1 2.39 -13.44 30.29
C MET A 1 2.89 -12.58 29.13
N ALA A 2 3.81 -13.08 28.31
CA ALA A 2 4.30 -12.32 27.17
C ALA A 2 3.19 -12.25 26.11
N LEU A 3 2.91 -11.05 25.61
CA LEU A 3 2.00 -10.86 24.48
C LEU A 3 2.68 -11.42 23.24
N ILE A 4 2.09 -12.43 22.63
CA ILE A 4 2.51 -12.99 21.34
C ILE A 4 1.85 -12.13 20.26
N SER A 5 2.63 -11.60 19.31
CA SER A 5 2.06 -10.94 18.14
C SER A 5 1.30 -11.94 17.28
N LEU A 6 0.06 -11.60 16.90
CA LEU A 6 -0.74 -12.41 15.95
C LEU A 6 -0.47 -12.04 14.48
N ALA A 7 0.39 -11.06 14.23
CA ALA A 7 0.73 -10.65 12.87
C ALA A 7 1.89 -11.51 12.34
N ASP A 8 1.70 -12.07 11.14
CA ASP A 8 2.71 -12.88 10.45
C ASP A 8 3.71 -12.02 9.66
N LYS A 9 3.28 -10.85 9.17
CA LYS A 9 4.09 -9.96 8.34
C LYS A 9 3.89 -8.49 8.73
N ILE A 10 4.95 -7.70 8.63
CA ILE A 10 4.91 -6.23 8.60
C ILE A 10 5.46 -5.72 7.29
N PHE A 11 4.93 -4.61 6.80
CA PHE A 11 5.39 -3.96 5.58
C PHE A 11 5.80 -2.53 5.87
N ILE A 12 6.92 -2.11 5.33
CA ILE A 12 7.51 -0.80 5.60
C ILE A 12 7.88 -0.14 4.26
N THR A 13 7.49 1.12 4.12
CA THR A 13 7.97 1.99 3.03
C THR A 13 9.06 2.92 3.57
N ASP A 14 10.20 2.95 2.89
CA ASP A 14 11.26 3.92 3.14
C ASP A 14 11.34 4.88 1.96
N LEU A 15 10.74 6.06 2.16
CA LEU A 15 10.59 7.09 1.13
C LEU A 15 11.96 7.59 0.65
N ILE A 16 12.87 7.86 1.56
CA ILE A 16 14.15 8.51 1.25
C ILE A 16 15.09 7.53 0.57
N ASN A 17 15.15 6.28 1.05
CA ASN A 17 15.96 5.24 0.42
C ASN A 17 15.29 4.62 -0.82
N SER A 18 14.04 4.98 -1.11
CA SER A 18 13.25 4.44 -2.23
C SER A 18 13.11 2.92 -2.17
N LYS A 19 12.91 2.37 -0.97
CA LYS A 19 12.83 0.92 -0.70
C LYS A 19 11.52 0.54 -0.03
N ILE A 20 11.14 -0.72 -0.20
CA ILE A 20 10.03 -1.34 0.51
C ILE A 20 10.56 -2.61 1.17
N PHE A 21 10.20 -2.82 2.43
CA PHE A 21 10.64 -3.95 3.22
C PHE A 21 9.45 -4.79 3.69
N VAL A 22 9.71 -6.07 3.91
CA VAL A 22 8.82 -6.97 4.63
C VAL A 22 9.58 -7.56 5.81
N GLY A 23 8.95 -7.56 6.98
CA GLY A 23 9.37 -8.35 8.13
C GLY A 23 8.45 -9.55 8.27
N GLU A 24 8.98 -10.75 8.49
CA GLU A 24 8.21 -11.97 8.74
C GLU A 24 8.37 -12.39 10.19
N ASN A 25 7.27 -12.64 10.90
CA ASN A 25 7.33 -12.99 12.31
C ASN A 25 7.83 -14.44 12.46
N SER A 26 9.04 -14.61 12.98
CA SER A 26 9.67 -15.92 13.19
C SER A 26 9.37 -16.53 14.57
N GLY A 27 8.55 -15.86 15.40
CA GLY A 27 8.19 -16.36 16.73
C GLY A 27 7.26 -15.44 17.53
N PHE A 28 7.82 -14.74 18.52
CA PHE A 28 7.04 -13.99 19.50
C PHE A 28 6.73 -12.54 19.06
N ASP A 29 7.67 -11.92 18.34
CA ASP A 29 7.59 -10.54 17.85
C ASP A 29 8.51 -10.35 16.63
N PHE A 30 8.43 -9.18 15.98
CA PHE A 30 9.30 -8.82 14.87
C PHE A 30 10.66 -8.31 15.36
N HIS A 31 11.73 -8.90 14.85
CA HIS A 31 13.09 -8.42 15.10
C HIS A 31 13.70 -7.84 13.82
N GLY A 32 14.72 -6.98 13.97
CA GLY A 32 15.32 -6.26 12.84
C GLY A 32 15.94 -7.20 11.80
N GLU A 33 16.46 -8.35 12.25
CA GLU A 33 16.99 -9.42 11.41
C GLU A 33 15.93 -10.13 10.56
N ASP A 34 14.66 -10.05 10.94
CA ASP A 34 13.55 -10.62 10.18
C ASP A 34 13.10 -9.70 9.03
N ILE A 35 13.65 -8.48 8.94
CA ILE A 35 13.30 -7.46 7.95
C ILE A 35 14.22 -7.58 6.73
N ARG A 36 13.61 -7.82 5.56
CA ARG A 36 14.31 -7.84 4.26
C ARG A 36 13.71 -6.86 3.28
N GLU A 37 14.55 -6.36 2.37
CA GLU A 37 14.09 -5.60 1.21
C GLU A 37 13.29 -6.51 0.26
N ILE A 38 12.20 -6.00 -0.29
CA ILE A 38 11.52 -6.60 -1.44
C ILE A 38 12.24 -6.11 -2.70
N PRO A 39 12.76 -6.98 -3.57
CA PRO A 39 13.64 -6.61 -4.69
C PRO A 39 12.86 -5.98 -5.85
N LEU A 40 12.28 -4.81 -5.62
CA LEU A 40 11.47 -4.06 -6.57
C LEU A 40 12.34 -3.15 -7.44
N SER A 41 11.89 -2.92 -8.66
CA SER A 41 12.53 -2.01 -9.61
C SER A 41 11.75 -0.70 -9.73
N GLY A 42 12.43 0.40 -10.03
CA GLY A 42 11.75 1.65 -10.39
C GLY A 42 10.99 2.39 -9.27
N VAL A 43 11.06 1.91 -8.03
CA VAL A 43 10.55 2.62 -6.84
C VAL A 43 11.26 3.97 -6.69
N LYS A 44 10.52 5.06 -6.42
CA LYS A 44 11.05 6.44 -6.36
C LYS A 44 10.76 7.16 -5.06
N ALA A 45 9.54 7.05 -4.53
CA ALA A 45 9.15 7.62 -3.25
C ALA A 45 7.91 6.88 -2.73
N PRO A 46 8.07 5.64 -2.23
CA PRO A 46 6.94 4.86 -1.72
C PRO A 46 6.41 5.50 -0.43
N THR A 47 5.09 5.71 -0.36
CA THR A 47 4.45 6.46 0.74
C THR A 47 3.51 5.59 1.57
N GLY A 48 2.54 4.94 0.91
CA GLY A 48 1.58 4.04 1.53
C GLY A 48 1.71 2.63 0.97
N ILE A 49 1.35 1.65 1.78
CA ILE A 49 1.39 0.23 1.40
C ILE A 49 0.24 -0.53 2.05
N ASP A 50 -0.32 -1.49 1.34
CA ASP A 50 -1.27 -2.47 1.86
C ASP A 50 -1.10 -3.82 1.16
N TYR A 51 -1.63 -4.90 1.75
CA TYR A 51 -1.30 -6.28 1.41
C TYR A 51 -2.54 -7.13 1.10
N ASP A 52 -2.55 -7.78 -0.06
CA ASP A 52 -3.56 -8.76 -0.44
C ASP A 52 -3.11 -10.16 -0.02
N TYR A 53 -3.55 -10.59 1.18
CA TYR A 53 -3.20 -11.90 1.73
C TYR A 53 -3.70 -13.10 0.91
N ARG A 54 -4.65 -12.90 -0.01
CA ARG A 54 -5.20 -13.97 -0.85
C ARG A 54 -4.26 -14.31 -2.00
N THR A 55 -3.41 -13.36 -2.40
CA THR A 55 -2.51 -13.49 -3.56
C THR A 55 -1.04 -13.27 -3.22
N ASP A 56 -0.73 -12.99 -1.94
CA ASP A 56 0.62 -12.67 -1.45
C ASP A 56 1.28 -11.52 -2.23
N LYS A 57 0.49 -10.46 -2.49
CA LYS A 57 0.93 -9.27 -3.22
C LYS A 57 0.78 -8.01 -2.38
N ILE A 58 1.76 -7.12 -2.51
CA ILE A 58 1.68 -5.76 -1.97
C ILE A 58 1.16 -4.80 -3.01
N TYR A 59 0.48 -3.75 -2.54
CA TYR A 59 0.06 -2.60 -3.32
C TYR A 59 0.65 -1.37 -2.66
N TRP A 60 1.32 -0.51 -3.43
CA TRP A 60 1.90 0.71 -2.87
C TRP A 60 1.66 1.92 -3.76
N SER A 61 1.52 3.06 -3.10
CA SER A 61 1.56 4.38 -3.71
C SER A 61 3.01 4.86 -3.81
N ASP A 62 3.33 5.50 -4.92
CA ASP A 62 4.61 6.15 -5.13
C ASP A 62 4.39 7.61 -5.54
N GLU A 63 4.78 8.54 -4.67
CA GLU A 63 4.52 9.97 -4.84
C GLU A 63 5.29 10.53 -6.04
N LYS A 64 6.57 10.17 -6.16
CA LYS A 64 7.47 10.74 -7.16
C LYS A 64 7.30 10.07 -8.51
N ALA A 65 7.01 8.77 -8.54
CA ALA A 65 6.62 8.08 -9.76
C ALA A 65 5.18 8.43 -10.21
N ARG A 66 4.36 8.95 -9.29
CA ARG A 66 2.94 9.30 -9.51
C ARG A 66 2.13 8.09 -9.97
N THR A 67 2.29 6.98 -9.25
CA THR A 67 1.69 5.69 -9.58
C THR A 67 1.09 4.98 -8.36
N ILE A 68 0.13 4.08 -8.62
CA ILE A 68 -0.19 2.96 -7.73
C ILE A 68 0.34 1.70 -8.40
N ASN A 69 1.06 0.88 -7.63
CA ASN A 69 1.80 -0.26 -8.14
C ASN A 69 1.45 -1.51 -7.34
N ARG A 70 1.81 -2.67 -7.88
CA ARG A 70 1.66 -3.98 -7.22
C ARG A 70 2.81 -4.91 -7.57
N ALA A 71 3.18 -5.80 -6.65
CA ALA A 71 4.13 -6.88 -6.91
C ALA A 71 3.96 -8.05 -5.93
N SER A 72 4.51 -9.21 -6.28
CA SER A 72 4.78 -10.31 -5.35
C SER A 72 5.92 -9.95 -4.36
N LEU A 73 6.02 -10.65 -3.23
CA LEU A 73 7.05 -10.41 -2.20
C LEU A 73 8.49 -10.81 -2.61
N ASP A 74 8.64 -11.52 -3.72
CA ASP A 74 9.91 -11.86 -4.36
C ASP A 74 10.29 -10.86 -5.47
N GLY A 75 9.50 -9.79 -5.65
CA GLY A 75 9.68 -8.78 -6.69
C GLY A 75 9.13 -9.16 -8.07
N SER A 76 8.63 -10.39 -8.25
CA SER A 76 7.98 -10.81 -9.49
C SER A 76 6.59 -10.18 -9.68
N ASN A 77 6.04 -10.31 -10.88
CA ASN A 77 4.70 -9.78 -11.24
C ASN A 77 4.51 -8.31 -10.85
N GLN A 78 5.58 -7.51 -11.00
CA GLN A 78 5.55 -6.08 -10.74
C GLN A 78 4.78 -5.36 -11.84
N GLU A 79 3.75 -4.61 -11.46
CA GLU A 79 2.82 -3.94 -12.36
C GLU A 79 2.56 -2.51 -11.89
N ILE A 80 2.49 -1.57 -12.84
CA ILE A 80 1.91 -0.24 -12.60
C ILE A 80 0.42 -0.36 -12.89
N LEU A 81 -0.42 -0.20 -11.86
CA LEU A 81 -1.88 -0.34 -11.99
C LEU A 81 -2.54 0.97 -12.38
N ILE A 82 -2.02 2.08 -11.86
CA ILE A 82 -2.51 3.44 -12.10
C ILE A 82 -1.30 4.34 -12.30
N GLU A 83 -1.34 5.21 -13.31
CA GLU A 83 -0.29 6.18 -13.60
C GLU A 83 -0.86 7.58 -13.85
N GLY A 84 0.03 8.59 -13.86
CA GLY A 84 -0.34 9.97 -14.16
C GLY A 84 -1.26 10.61 -13.11
N ILE A 85 -1.19 10.16 -11.86
CA ILE A 85 -1.99 10.70 -10.74
C ILE A 85 -1.30 11.85 -10.04
N GLY A 86 -1.89 12.46 -9.00
CA GLY A 86 -1.25 13.55 -8.26
C GLY A 86 -0.15 13.04 -7.34
N TYR A 87 -0.28 13.29 -6.04
CA TYR A 87 0.67 12.82 -5.01
C TYR A 87 0.00 11.77 -4.14
N PRO A 88 -0.02 10.50 -4.56
CA PRO A 88 -0.66 9.45 -3.79
C PRO A 88 0.07 9.23 -2.45
N GLN A 89 -0.67 9.17 -1.35
CA GLN A 89 -0.14 8.96 0.00
C GLN A 89 -0.60 7.63 0.59
N GLY A 90 -1.62 7.60 1.44
CA GLY A 90 -2.15 6.35 1.99
C GLY A 90 -2.90 5.55 0.93
N ILE A 91 -2.81 4.23 1.02
CA ILE A 91 -3.58 3.26 0.24
C ILE A 91 -4.19 2.23 1.17
N VAL A 92 -5.40 1.76 0.85
CA VAL A 92 -6.07 0.66 1.54
C VAL A 92 -6.89 -0.18 0.57
N LEU A 93 -6.92 -1.50 0.81
CA LEU A 93 -7.60 -2.49 -0.01
C LEU A 93 -8.88 -2.98 0.66
N ASP A 94 -9.98 -2.99 -0.09
CA ASP A 94 -11.17 -3.78 0.21
C ASP A 94 -11.09 -5.08 -0.60
N LEU A 95 -10.56 -6.12 0.02
CA LEU A 95 -10.40 -7.42 -0.61
C LEU A 95 -11.75 -8.11 -0.88
N MET A 96 -12.78 -7.84 -0.08
CA MET A 96 -14.10 -8.45 -0.28
C MET A 96 -14.77 -7.96 -1.56
N THR A 97 -14.57 -6.68 -1.90
CA THR A 97 -15.13 -6.08 -3.12
C THR A 97 -14.12 -5.90 -4.25
N ASN A 98 -12.88 -6.35 -4.05
CA ASN A 98 -11.76 -6.19 -4.98
C ASN A 98 -11.55 -4.74 -5.42
N ARG A 99 -11.55 -3.82 -4.44
CA ARG A 99 -11.29 -2.40 -4.66
C ARG A 99 -10.07 -1.92 -3.88
N MET A 100 -9.43 -0.89 -4.41
CA MET A 100 -8.46 -0.08 -3.67
C MET A 100 -8.93 1.36 -3.57
N PHE A 101 -8.44 2.03 -2.54
CA PHE A 101 -8.68 3.43 -2.26
C PHE A 101 -7.35 4.08 -1.89
N TRP A 102 -7.10 5.29 -2.37
CA TRP A 102 -5.93 6.06 -1.99
C TRP A 102 -6.25 7.53 -1.81
N THR A 103 -5.44 8.20 -1.01
CA THR A 103 -5.48 9.65 -0.86
C THR A 103 -4.50 10.30 -1.82
N ASP A 104 -4.83 11.48 -2.33
CA ASP A 104 -3.97 12.27 -3.22
C ASP A 104 -3.82 13.68 -2.64
N THR A 105 -2.63 14.03 -2.17
CA THR A 105 -2.36 15.31 -1.50
C THR A 105 -2.19 16.48 -2.45
N LEU A 106 -1.82 16.24 -3.70
CA LEU A 106 -1.73 17.31 -4.69
C LEU A 106 -3.12 17.80 -5.09
N LEU A 107 -4.04 16.85 -5.27
CA LEU A 107 -5.37 17.12 -5.79
C LEU A 107 -6.45 17.22 -4.70
N GLY A 108 -6.09 17.01 -3.43
CA GLY A 108 -7.01 17.11 -2.30
C GLY A 108 -8.20 16.14 -2.43
N GLN A 109 -7.94 14.89 -2.83
CA GLN A 109 -8.99 13.94 -3.16
C GLN A 109 -8.78 12.54 -2.56
N ILE A 110 -9.88 11.80 -2.46
CA ILE A 110 -9.87 10.34 -2.25
C ILE A 110 -10.33 9.70 -3.56
N VAL A 111 -9.56 8.73 -4.05
CA VAL A 111 -9.83 8.05 -5.32
C VAL A 111 -9.96 6.56 -5.06
N SER A 112 -10.75 5.87 -5.88
CA SER A 112 -10.92 4.42 -5.85
C SER A 112 -10.81 3.83 -7.24
N SER A 113 -10.34 2.59 -7.34
CA SER A 113 -10.42 1.74 -8.52
C SER A 113 -10.60 0.28 -8.11
N SER A 114 -10.71 -0.63 -9.07
CA SER A 114 -10.51 -2.06 -8.80
C SER A 114 -9.06 -2.34 -8.44
N LEU A 115 -8.79 -3.52 -7.86
CA LEU A 115 -7.42 -4.03 -7.62
C LEU A 115 -6.63 -4.30 -8.92
N LEU A 116 -7.27 -4.19 -10.09
CA LEU A 116 -6.64 -4.32 -11.40
C LEU A 116 -6.53 -2.97 -12.14
N GLY A 117 -6.72 -1.85 -11.44
CA GLY A 117 -6.59 -0.52 -12.00
C GLY A 117 -7.77 -0.03 -12.85
N SER A 118 -8.79 -0.87 -13.07
CA SER A 118 -10.00 -0.51 -13.83
C SER A 118 -11.04 0.23 -12.99
N ASN A 119 -12.04 0.85 -13.63
CA ASN A 119 -13.17 1.50 -12.97
C ASN A 119 -12.76 2.57 -11.94
N ARG A 120 -11.73 3.36 -12.28
CA ARG A 120 -11.25 4.47 -11.47
C ARG A 120 -12.34 5.55 -11.33
N ARG A 121 -12.57 6.03 -10.09
CA ARG A 121 -13.47 7.13 -9.77
C ARG A 121 -12.97 7.96 -8.59
N THR A 122 -13.23 9.26 -8.61
CA THR A 122 -13.02 10.13 -7.44
C THR A 122 -14.21 10.00 -6.48
N ILE A 123 -13.93 9.77 -5.19
CA ILE A 123 -14.91 9.64 -4.10
C ILE A 123 -15.13 10.98 -3.41
N ILE A 124 -14.04 11.69 -3.12
CA ILE A 124 -14.06 13.05 -2.56
C ILE A 124 -13.18 13.92 -3.46
N SER A 125 -13.69 15.06 -3.93
CA SER A 125 -12.98 15.96 -4.85
C SER A 125 -12.73 17.36 -4.29
N THR A 126 -13.26 17.69 -3.11
CA THR A 126 -13.14 19.02 -2.51
C THR A 126 -13.08 18.91 -0.98
N GLY A 127 -12.55 19.95 -0.33
CA GLY A 127 -12.55 20.08 1.13
C GLY A 127 -11.40 19.37 1.85
N LEU A 128 -10.50 18.68 1.13
CA LEU A 128 -9.28 18.09 1.70
C LEU A 128 -8.07 18.90 1.23
N LEU A 129 -7.15 19.21 2.16
CA LEU A 129 -5.92 19.94 1.84
C LEU A 129 -4.70 19.02 1.76
N TYR A 130 -4.55 18.09 2.72
CA TYR A 130 -3.42 17.15 2.78
C TYR A 130 -3.84 15.78 3.36
N PRO A 131 -4.71 15.02 2.68
CA PRO A 131 -5.14 13.71 3.16
C PRO A 131 -3.98 12.70 3.11
N TRP A 132 -3.43 12.31 4.27
CA TRP A 132 -2.30 11.38 4.36
C TRP A 132 -2.74 9.93 4.54
N GLY A 133 -3.27 9.61 5.72
CA GLY A 133 -3.67 8.25 6.08
C GLY A 133 -5.09 7.93 5.63
N ILE A 134 -5.33 6.66 5.31
CA ILE A 134 -6.65 6.10 5.04
C ILE A 134 -6.70 4.69 5.61
N THR A 135 -7.85 4.30 6.14
CA THR A 135 -8.10 2.93 6.60
C THR A 135 -9.56 2.57 6.33
N LEU A 136 -9.86 1.28 6.38
CA LEU A 136 -11.21 0.75 6.24
C LEU A 136 -11.59 -0.01 7.51
N SER A 137 -12.81 0.22 7.99
CA SER A 137 -13.46 -0.70 8.91
C SER A 137 -14.32 -1.67 8.12
N GLN A 138 -14.33 -2.94 8.50
CA GLN A 138 -15.33 -3.87 8.01
C GLN A 138 -16.67 -3.62 8.71
N LYS A 139 -17.78 -3.81 8.00
CA LYS A 139 -19.10 -3.84 8.65
C LYS A 139 -19.11 -5.02 9.61
N ARG A 140 -19.42 -4.77 10.89
CA ARG A 140 -19.78 -5.85 11.81
C ARG A 140 -21.11 -6.42 11.31
N GLY A 141 -21.16 -7.73 11.10
CA GLY A 141 -22.41 -8.45 10.86
C GLY A 141 -23.34 -8.37 12.06
#